data_AF-A0A7K6EV12-F1
#
_entry.id   AF-A0A7K6EV12-F1
#
_cell.length_a   1.000
_cell.length_b   1.000
_cell.length_c   1.000
_cell.angle_alpha   90.00
_cell.angle_beta   90.00
_cell.angle_gamma   90.00
#
_symmetry.space_group_name_H-M   'P 1'
#
loop_
_entity.id
_entity.type
_entity.pdbx_description
1 polymer ?
#
loop_
_entity_poly.entity_id
_entity_poly.type
_entity_poly.pdbx_seq_one_letter_code
_entity_poly.pdbx_strand_id
1 'polypeptide(L)'
;EVRRVQQRSSGPVPGKKRPMCVRLVDIDWSGCAAVYGRPYRDRVIHLLALRDYKEPELLARLQRDGVRPKDKDSLGKILQQVANLDPNDNSFHLKEGFFKDIQEDWPAYSEVDRQALEVILAQKSAPSENATSQTSSPGPSGRDSPLRT
;
A
#
# COMPACT_ATOMS: atom_id res chain seq x y z
N GLU A 1 -53.87 -38.75 -44.01
CA GLU A 1 -53.77 -38.22 -42.64
C GLU A 1 -52.49 -38.71 -41.98
N VAL A 2 -51.53 -37.83 -41.73
CA VAL A 2 -51.21 -37.13 -40.47
C VAL A 2 -50.95 -38.04 -39.27
N ARG A 3 -49.67 -38.22 -38.91
CA ARG A 3 -49.06 -37.86 -37.61
C ARG A 3 -47.72 -38.60 -37.43
N ARG A 4 -46.63 -37.98 -37.90
CA ARG A 4 -45.29 -38.26 -37.36
C ARG A 4 -45.11 -37.40 -36.11
N VAL A 5 -45.08 -38.05 -34.94
CA VAL A 5 -44.59 -37.43 -33.72
C VAL A 5 -43.11 -37.72 -33.58
N GLN A 6 -42.37 -36.64 -33.49
CA GLN A 6 -40.96 -36.52 -33.25
C GLN A 6 -40.68 -36.78 -31.77
N GLN A 7 -39.75 -37.67 -31.42
CA GLN A 7 -39.09 -37.60 -30.12
C GLN A 7 -37.58 -37.84 -30.24
N ARG A 8 -36.87 -36.71 -30.04
CA ARG A 8 -35.47 -36.60 -29.66
C ARG A 8 -35.29 -37.11 -28.23
N SER A 9 -34.19 -37.79 -27.96
CA SER A 9 -33.56 -37.76 -26.64
C SER A 9 -32.09 -38.14 -26.76
N SER A 10 -31.23 -37.12 -26.91
CA SER A 10 -29.81 -37.25 -26.57
C SER A 10 -29.67 -36.87 -25.10
N GLY A 11 -29.32 -37.83 -24.24
CA GLY A 11 -28.47 -37.50 -23.07
C GLY A 11 -27.07 -37.18 -23.59
N PRO A 12 -26.21 -36.38 -22.89
CA PRO A 12 -25.76 -36.73 -21.54
C PRO A 12 -25.38 -35.53 -20.61
N VAL A 13 -24.92 -35.90 -19.41
CA VAL A 13 -24.04 -35.23 -18.40
C VAL A 13 -24.52 -34.05 -17.53
N PRO A 14 -24.24 -34.09 -16.20
CA PRO A 14 -24.59 -33.04 -15.25
C PRO A 14 -23.65 -31.84 -15.40
N GLY A 15 -24.19 -30.74 -15.93
CA GLY A 15 -23.51 -29.46 -16.01
C GLY A 15 -23.28 -28.88 -14.62
N LYS A 16 -22.05 -29.02 -14.12
CA LYS A 16 -21.52 -28.28 -12.98
C LYS A 16 -21.88 -26.81 -13.14
N LYS A 17 -22.73 -26.29 -12.25
CA LYS A 17 -23.05 -24.87 -12.13
C LYS A 17 -21.75 -24.11 -11.85
N ARG A 18 -21.12 -23.59 -12.91
CA ARG A 18 -20.11 -22.55 -12.78
C ARG A 18 -20.86 -21.29 -12.36
N PRO A 19 -20.59 -20.68 -11.20
CA PRO A 19 -21.09 -19.34 -10.94
C PRO A 19 -20.46 -18.44 -12.00
N MET A 20 -21.32 -17.78 -12.77
CA MET A 20 -20.93 -16.74 -13.71
C MET A 20 -20.11 -15.68 -12.97
N CYS A 21 -18.81 -15.59 -13.27
CA CYS A 21 -17.99 -14.45 -12.88
C CYS A 21 -18.58 -13.23 -13.59
N VAL A 22 -19.25 -12.39 -12.81
CA VAL A 22 -19.64 -11.04 -13.19
C VAL A 22 -18.46 -10.34 -13.88
N ARG A 23 -18.73 -9.75 -15.05
CA ARG A 23 -17.76 -8.93 -15.77
C ARG A 23 -17.55 -7.64 -15.00
N LEU A 24 -16.44 -7.60 -14.28
CA LEU A 24 -15.97 -6.50 -13.46
C LEU A 24 -15.24 -5.50 -14.37
N VAL A 25 -15.99 -4.62 -15.03
CA VAL A 25 -15.39 -3.44 -15.66
C VAL A 25 -15.01 -2.48 -14.53
N ASP A 26 -13.72 -2.14 -14.47
CA ASP A 26 -13.11 -1.10 -13.61
C ASP A 26 -13.07 -1.32 -12.08
N ILE A 27 -12.73 -2.53 -11.63
CA ILE A 27 -11.90 -2.59 -10.41
C ILE A 27 -10.48 -2.85 -10.90
N ASP A 28 -9.63 -1.83 -10.78
CA ASP A 28 -8.18 -1.96 -10.80
C ASP A 28 -7.72 -2.79 -9.57
N TRP A 29 -8.20 -4.04 -9.50
CA TRP A 29 -7.88 -5.03 -8.47
C TRP A 29 -6.59 -5.78 -8.81
N SER A 30 -6.03 -5.56 -10.00
CA SER A 30 -4.82 -6.24 -10.48
C SER A 30 -3.58 -5.92 -9.65
N GLY A 31 -3.52 -4.74 -8.98
CA GLY A 31 -2.47 -4.46 -7.99
C GLY A 31 -2.68 -5.16 -6.64
N CYS A 32 -3.94 -5.38 -6.23
CA CYS A 32 -4.29 -5.94 -4.92
C CYS A 32 -3.98 -7.45 -4.81
N ALA A 33 -4.10 -8.20 -5.91
CA ALA A 33 -3.83 -9.64 -5.91
C ALA A 33 -2.36 -9.98 -5.68
N ALA A 34 -1.45 -9.19 -6.26
CA ALA A 34 0.00 -9.36 -6.07
C ALA A 34 0.41 -9.03 -4.62
N VAL A 35 -0.26 -8.07 -3.99
CA VAL A 35 -0.06 -7.69 -2.58
C VAL A 35 -0.68 -8.72 -1.62
N TYR A 36 -1.83 -9.30 -1.98
CA TYR A 36 -2.51 -10.32 -1.16
C TYR A 36 -1.65 -11.56 -0.92
N GLY A 37 -0.82 -11.94 -1.90
CA GLY A 37 0.11 -13.07 -1.79
C GLY A 37 1.33 -12.81 -0.90
N ARG A 38 1.55 -11.56 -0.48
CA ARG A 38 2.68 -11.18 0.39
C ARG A 38 2.32 -11.43 1.86
N PRO A 39 3.32 -11.76 2.71
CA PRO A 39 3.07 -11.97 4.13
C PRO A 39 2.51 -10.69 4.76
N TYR A 40 1.59 -10.86 5.71
CA TYR A 40 0.85 -9.75 6.30
C TYR A 40 1.76 -8.72 6.97
N ARG A 41 2.84 -9.19 7.61
CA ARG A 41 3.88 -8.36 8.21
C ARG A 41 4.54 -7.43 7.19
N ASP A 42 4.96 -7.94 6.03
CA ASP A 42 5.59 -7.12 5.00
C ASP A 42 4.61 -6.07 4.49
N ARG A 43 3.34 -6.42 4.27
CA ARG A 43 2.31 -5.45 3.86
C ARG A 43 2.20 -4.27 4.83
N VAL A 44 2.27 -4.54 6.14
CA VAL A 44 2.26 -3.49 7.18
C VAL A 44 3.53 -2.64 7.14
N ILE A 45 4.70 -3.28 7.03
CA ILE A 45 6.00 -2.58 6.93
C ILE A 45 5.99 -1.62 5.75
N HIS A 46 5.54 -2.09 4.58
CA HIS A 46 5.55 -1.31 3.35
C HIS A 46 4.60 -0.11 3.41
N LEU A 47 3.47 -0.22 4.11
CA LEU A 47 2.55 0.91 4.31
C LEU A 47 3.16 1.95 5.26
N LEU A 48 3.72 1.51 6.39
CA LEU A 48 4.35 2.39 7.37
C LEU A 48 5.65 3.04 6.88
N ALA A 49 6.30 2.43 5.90
CA ALA A 49 7.49 2.98 5.27
C ALA A 49 7.21 4.31 4.55
N LEU A 50 6.00 4.46 3.98
CA LEU A 50 5.60 5.64 3.23
C LEU A 50 5.19 6.81 4.13
N ARG A 51 4.55 6.52 5.26
CA ARG A 51 4.10 7.51 6.24
C ARG A 51 3.69 6.83 7.54
N ASP A 52 3.58 7.65 8.57
CA ASP A 52 2.99 7.23 9.83
C ASP A 52 1.48 7.01 9.64
N TYR A 53 0.98 5.88 10.13
CA TYR A 53 -0.42 5.50 9.99
C TYR A 53 -1.06 5.24 11.36
N LYS A 54 -2.33 5.60 11.51
CA LYS A 54 -3.12 5.17 12.66
C LYS A 54 -3.64 3.75 12.44
N GLU A 55 -3.74 2.96 13.50
CA GLU A 55 -4.29 1.60 13.45
C GLU A 55 -5.61 1.48 12.66
N PRO A 56 -6.66 2.30 12.90
CA PRO A 56 -7.91 2.19 12.15
C PRO A 56 -7.77 2.55 10.67
N GLU A 57 -6.91 3.52 10.33
CA GLU A 57 -6.66 3.92 8.94
C GLU A 57 -5.90 2.85 8.18
N LEU A 58 -4.88 2.29 8.81
CA LEU A 58 -4.08 1.19 8.28
C LEU A 58 -4.96 -0.05 8.07
N LEU A 59 -5.80 -0.37 9.05
CA LEU A 59 -6.74 -1.48 8.96
C LEU A 59 -7.73 -1.31 7.82
N ALA A 60 -8.29 -0.10 7.64
CA ALA A 60 -9.20 0.20 6.55
C ALA A 60 -8.52 0.04 5.18
N ARG A 61 -7.24 0.42 5.06
CA ARG A 61 -6.46 0.21 3.84
C ARG A 61 -6.24 -1.27 3.55
N LEU A 62 -5.75 -2.01 4.55
CA LEU A 62 -5.54 -3.46 4.46
C LEU A 62 -6.83 -4.22 4.14
N GLN A 63 -7.97 -3.76 4.64
CA GLN A 63 -9.28 -4.33 4.33
C GLN A 63 -9.68 -4.15 2.86
N ARG A 64 -9.38 -3.01 2.23
CA ARG A 64 -9.58 -2.83 0.78
C ARG A 64 -8.69 -3.75 -0.03
N ASP A 65 -7.45 -3.95 0.41
CA ASP A 65 -6.49 -4.84 -0.24
C ASP A 65 -6.77 -6.34 0.01
N GLY A 66 -7.86 -6.67 0.69
CA GLY A 66 -8.21 -8.03 1.11
C GLY A 66 -7.35 -8.51 2.29
N VAL A 67 -7.68 -8.10 3.50
CA VAL A 67 -7.13 -8.70 4.73
C VAL A 67 -8.08 -9.77 5.25
N ARG A 68 -7.54 -10.90 5.73
CA ARG A 68 -8.38 -11.91 6.36
C ARG A 68 -8.74 -11.45 7.77
N PRO A 69 -9.95 -11.75 8.28
CA PRO A 69 -10.36 -11.35 9.63
C PRO A 69 -9.37 -11.75 10.71
N LYS A 70 -8.85 -12.99 10.66
CA LYS A 70 -7.83 -13.53 11.58
C LYS A 70 -6.52 -12.73 11.62
N ASP A 71 -6.18 -12.07 10.52
CA ASP A 71 -4.96 -11.29 10.42
C ASP A 71 -5.18 -9.90 11.05
N LYS A 72 -6.43 -9.39 11.09
CA LYS A 72 -6.79 -8.14 11.79
C LYS A 72 -6.46 -8.20 13.28
N ASP A 73 -6.76 -9.32 13.93
CA ASP A 73 -6.44 -9.53 15.36
C ASP A 73 -4.93 -9.59 15.60
N SER A 74 -4.16 -9.94 14.56
CA SER A 74 -2.70 -9.97 14.60
C SER A 74 -2.07 -8.61 14.27
N LEU A 75 -2.83 -7.65 13.70
CA LEU A 75 -2.33 -6.34 13.29
C LEU A 75 -1.70 -5.58 14.45
N GLY A 76 -2.41 -5.47 15.58
CA GLY A 76 -1.89 -4.77 16.76
C GLY A 76 -0.58 -5.37 17.27
N LYS A 77 -0.46 -6.70 17.27
CA LYS A 77 0.78 -7.40 17.67
C LYS A 77 1.93 -7.11 16.70
N ILE A 78 1.65 -7.15 15.40
CA ILE A 78 2.64 -6.86 14.35
C ILE A 78 3.09 -5.41 14.45
N LEU A 79 2.15 -4.48 14.63
CA LEU A 79 2.45 -3.05 14.79
C LEU A 79 3.38 -2.80 15.98
N GLN A 80 3.15 -3.41 17.14
CA GLN A 80 4.07 -3.27 18.28
C GLN A 80 5.48 -3.82 17.99
N GLN A 81 5.59 -4.83 17.13
CA GLN A 81 6.87 -5.43 16.75
C GLN A 81 7.61 -4.57 15.72
N VAL A 82 6.94 -4.13 14.66
CA VAL A 82 7.58 -3.47 13.50
C VAL A 82 7.57 -1.94 13.56
N ALA A 83 6.71 -1.36 14.41
CA ALA A 83 6.51 0.08 14.55
C ALA A 83 6.63 0.48 16.02
N ASN A 84 6.86 1.77 16.29
CA ASN A 84 6.56 2.32 17.61
C ASN A 84 5.26 3.11 17.55
N LEU A 85 4.51 3.02 18.64
CA LEU A 85 3.29 3.77 18.85
C LEU A 85 3.65 5.12 19.46
N ASP A 86 3.23 6.20 18.81
CA ASP A 86 3.27 7.53 19.39
C ASP A 86 2.07 7.70 20.37
N PRO A 87 2.30 7.91 21.67
CA PRO A 87 1.23 8.08 22.64
C PRO A 87 0.47 9.40 22.50
N ASN A 88 1.00 10.38 21.75
CA ASN A 88 0.36 11.67 21.56
C ASN A 88 -0.74 11.61 20.48
N ASP A 89 -0.42 11.00 19.34
CA ASP A 89 -1.32 10.96 18.16
C ASP A 89 -1.91 9.59 17.88
N ASN A 90 -1.50 8.57 18.64
CA ASN A 90 -1.80 7.16 18.40
C ASN A 90 -1.44 6.71 16.98
N SER A 91 -0.35 7.28 16.47
CA SER A 91 0.22 7.03 15.16
C SER A 91 1.34 6.02 15.27
N PHE A 92 1.36 5.04 14.37
CA PHE A 92 2.43 4.06 14.30
C PHE A 92 3.45 4.53 13.27
N HIS A 93 4.72 4.53 13.67
CA HIS A 93 5.85 4.88 12.82
C HIS A 93 6.81 3.70 12.70
N LEU A 94 7.30 3.43 11.49
CA LEU A 94 8.15 2.27 11.23
C LEU A 94 9.47 2.36 12.00
N LYS A 95 9.86 1.28 12.68
CA LYS A 95 11.16 1.19 13.37
C LYS A 95 12.31 1.16 12.37
N GLU A 96 13.43 1.76 12.74
CA GLU A 96 14.57 1.92 11.84
C GLU A 96 15.12 0.60 11.30
N GLY A 97 15.15 -0.44 12.13
CA GLY A 97 15.62 -1.77 11.73
C GLY A 97 14.84 -2.42 10.58
N PHE A 98 13.61 -1.99 10.33
CA PHE A 98 12.74 -2.56 9.29
C PHE A 98 12.82 -1.81 7.96
N PHE A 99 13.52 -0.67 7.89
CA PHE A 99 13.75 -0.01 6.60
C PHE A 99 14.51 -0.91 5.62
N LYS A 100 15.31 -1.86 6.13
CA LYS A 100 16.02 -2.86 5.32
C LYS A 100 15.11 -3.96 4.77
N ASP A 101 13.92 -4.15 5.34
CA ASP A 101 12.93 -5.14 4.88
C ASP A 101 12.00 -4.57 3.78
N ILE A 102 12.14 -3.28 3.46
CA ILE A 102 11.35 -2.62 2.40
C ILE A 102 11.85 -3.07 1.03
N GLN A 103 10.92 -3.44 0.15
CA GLN A 103 11.20 -3.83 -1.22
C GLN A 103 10.81 -2.69 -2.18
N GLU A 104 11.73 -2.26 -3.03
CA GLU A 104 11.48 -1.22 -4.04
C GLU A 104 10.53 -1.69 -5.16
N ASP A 105 10.53 -2.99 -5.45
CA ASP A 105 9.63 -3.64 -6.43
C ASP A 105 8.27 -4.02 -5.83
N TRP A 106 7.85 -3.36 -4.75
CA TRP A 106 6.59 -3.69 -4.11
C TRP A 106 5.40 -3.31 -5.01
N PRO A 107 4.47 -4.24 -5.29
CA PRO A 107 3.39 -4.01 -6.26
C PRO A 107 2.37 -2.94 -5.82
N ALA A 108 2.37 -2.53 -4.55
CA ALA A 108 1.54 -1.40 -4.09
C ALA A 108 2.24 -0.03 -4.21
N TYR A 109 3.52 0.03 -4.61
CA TYR A 109 4.25 1.28 -4.78
C TYR A 109 4.14 1.81 -6.20
N SER A 110 3.52 2.97 -6.31
CA SER A 110 3.64 3.82 -7.49
C SER A 110 5.05 4.43 -7.58
N GLU A 111 5.41 4.96 -8.75
CA GLU A 111 6.65 5.74 -8.95
C GLU A 111 6.81 6.82 -7.88
N VAL A 112 5.70 7.50 -7.56
CA VAL A 112 5.65 8.56 -6.54
C VAL A 112 5.93 8.00 -5.14
N ASP A 113 5.41 6.81 -4.83
CA ASP A 113 5.67 6.14 -3.55
C ASP A 113 7.15 5.76 -3.40
N ARG A 114 7.78 5.28 -4.48
CA ARG A 114 9.22 4.94 -4.49
C ARG A 114 10.08 6.17 -4.24
N GLN A 115 9.78 7.28 -4.90
CA GLN A 115 10.48 8.53 -4.69
C GLN A 115 10.28 9.06 -3.25
N ALA A 116 9.08 8.91 -2.70
CA ALA A 116 8.81 9.26 -1.30
C ALA A 116 9.65 8.41 -0.34
N LEU A 117 9.77 7.10 -0.58
CA LEU A 117 10.62 6.21 0.23
C LEU A 117 12.07 6.63 0.19
N GLU A 118 12.61 6.96 -0.99
CA GLU A 118 13.98 7.41 -1.14
C GLU A 118 14.25 8.65 -0.26
N VAL A 119 13.34 9.63 -0.28
CA VAL A 119 13.44 10.84 0.56
C VAL A 119 13.31 10.48 2.04
N ILE A 120 12.37 9.62 2.42
CA ILE A 120 12.16 9.21 3.83
C ILE A 120 13.38 8.45 4.35
N LEU A 121 13.96 7.56 3.56
CA LEU A 121 15.16 6.79 3.90
C LEU A 121 16.38 7.71 4.03
N ALA A 122 16.55 8.66 3.11
CA ALA A 122 17.61 9.66 3.18
C ALA A 122 17.46 10.57 4.41
N GLN A 123 16.24 11.01 4.73
CA GLN A 123 15.97 11.84 5.90
C GLN A 123 16.14 11.07 7.21
N LYS A 124 15.75 9.80 7.26
CA LYS A 124 15.85 8.95 8.47
C LYS A 124 17.29 8.52 8.76
N SER A 125 18.12 8.35 7.72
CA SER A 125 19.55 8.01 7.85
C SER A 125 20.46 9.22 8.04
N ALA A 126 19.96 10.45 7.82
CA ALA A 126 20.71 11.66 8.13
C ALA A 126 20.67 11.93 9.64
N PRO A 127 21.82 12.12 10.33
CA PRO A 127 21.82 12.60 11.70
C PRO A 127 21.12 13.96 11.73
N SER A 128 20.07 14.04 12.54
CA SER A 128 19.16 15.17 12.66
C SER A 128 19.87 16.51 12.84
N GLU A 129 20.07 17.23 11.74
CA GLU A 129 20.05 18.69 11.68
C GLU A 129 19.25 19.07 10.44
N ASN A 130 17.97 19.39 10.60
CA ASN A 130 17.47 20.73 10.26
C ASN A 130 15.93 20.70 10.26
N ALA A 131 15.38 21.46 11.19
CA ALA A 131 14.03 21.95 11.06
C ALA A 131 13.93 22.80 9.79
N THR A 132 12.78 22.76 9.12
CA THR A 132 12.31 23.83 8.21
C THR A 132 13.14 24.06 6.94
N SER A 133 12.60 23.65 5.80
CA SER A 133 12.02 24.60 4.82
C SER A 133 11.97 23.96 3.44
N GLN A 134 10.74 23.72 2.98
CA GLN A 134 10.46 23.80 1.56
C GLN A 134 10.84 25.22 1.12
N THR A 135 11.96 25.36 0.40
CA THR A 135 12.23 26.55 -0.40
C THR A 135 12.72 26.07 -1.75
N SER A 136 11.74 25.89 -2.63
CA SER A 136 11.94 25.96 -4.06
C SER A 136 12.63 27.28 -4.41
N SER A 137 13.90 27.23 -4.82
CA SER A 137 14.47 27.91 -6.00
C SER A 137 15.96 28.29 -5.79
N PRO A 138 16.88 27.84 -6.66
CA PRO A 138 18.26 28.32 -6.67
C PRO A 138 18.39 29.55 -7.58
N GLY A 139 18.89 30.66 -7.04
CA GLY A 139 19.33 31.83 -7.81
C GLY A 139 20.67 32.31 -7.25
N PRO A 140 21.77 32.28 -8.02
CA PRO A 140 23.11 32.55 -7.49
C PRO A 140 23.46 34.04 -7.53
N SER A 141 24.27 34.45 -6.53
CA SER A 141 25.39 35.41 -6.64
C SER A 141 25.05 36.86 -7.03
N GLY A 142 25.32 37.94 -6.27
CA GLY A 142 26.37 38.18 -5.28
C GLY A 142 27.09 39.50 -5.64
N ARG A 143 27.28 40.39 -4.64
CA ARG A 143 28.16 41.59 -4.60
C ARG A 143 27.64 42.83 -5.39
N ASP A 144 27.76 44.08 -4.95
CA ASP A 144 28.63 44.74 -3.97
C ASP A 144 28.00 46.11 -3.56
N SER A 145 28.39 46.63 -2.39
CA SER A 145 27.93 47.81 -1.62
C SER A 145 28.24 49.19 -2.27
N PRO A 146 28.23 50.37 -1.58
CA PRO A 146 27.55 50.85 -0.35
C PRO A 146 26.85 52.24 -0.49
N LEU A 147 26.23 52.71 0.60
CA LEU A 147 25.74 54.09 0.80
C LEU A 147 26.84 55.16 0.68
N ARG A 148 26.51 56.33 0.12
CA ARG A 148 26.96 57.61 0.67
C ARG A 148 25.97 58.74 0.39
N THR A 149 25.92 59.62 1.39
CA THR A 149 25.22 60.88 1.65
C THR A 149 24.83 61.73 0.45
#